data_AF-A0AAN6ECD4-F1
#
_entry.id   AF-A0AAN6ECD4-F1
#
_cell.length_a   1.000
_cell.length_b   1.000
_cell.length_c   1.000
_cell.angle_alpha   90.00
_cell.angle_beta   90.00
_cell.angle_gamma   90.00
#
_symmetry.space_group_name_H-M   'P 1'
#
loop_
_entity.id
_entity.type
_entity.pdbx_description
1 polymer ?
#
loop_
_entity_poly.entity_id
_entity_poly.type
_entity_poly.pdbx_seq_one_letter_code
_entity_poly.pdbx_strand_id
1 'polypeptide(L)'
;MPKYPNGMAQLSLLPLAMRMGGPREALWHAIIRKNFGATHFIIGRDHAGPGTNSQGQDFYGPYEAQDLVLKYKDELDIEVVPFQMLTYLPDTDEYMPINEVPKETKTLNISGTELRRRLKTGAPIPEWFSYPEVVRILREANPPRDKQGFTVFLTGLHASGKEAIARALQVALNQEGGRSVSLLLGETIRHELSSELGYTKRERNINVARIGFVAAELTRAGAACIAAPIAPYDEARQLVRQQVDKTGGFYLVHVATPLEACIKNDRAGVYQRAINGEIKGFTGIDDVYEAPENPDLSADITKTSISQIVHEIILLLERDGYIGDR
;
A
#
# COMPACT_ATOMS: atom_id res chain seq x y z
N MET A 1 -2.79 13.46 28.22
CA MET A 1 -1.64 12.55 28.03
C MET A 1 -1.53 11.63 29.23
N PRO A 2 -2.31 10.53 29.29
CA PRO A 2 -2.53 9.76 30.51
C PRO A 2 -1.30 9.01 31.04
N LYS A 3 -0.29 8.75 30.20
CA LYS A 3 0.95 8.07 30.58
C LYS A 3 2.02 9.01 31.15
N TYR A 4 1.77 10.32 31.15
CA TYR A 4 2.65 11.29 31.78
C TYR A 4 2.15 11.59 33.20
N PRO A 5 3.04 11.89 34.16
CA PRO A 5 2.62 12.41 35.45
C PRO A 5 1.68 13.60 35.31
N ASN A 6 0.67 13.66 36.18
CA ASN A 6 -0.39 14.67 36.09
C ASN A 6 0.18 16.09 36.13
N GLY A 7 -0.21 16.91 35.15
CA GLY A 7 0.25 18.29 35.01
C GLY A 7 1.66 18.46 34.44
N MET A 8 2.39 17.38 34.13
CA MET A 8 3.79 17.47 33.70
C MET A 8 3.98 17.83 32.22
N ALA A 9 3.01 17.49 31.35
CA ALA A 9 3.17 17.63 29.91
C ALA A 9 1.96 18.30 29.24
N GLN A 10 2.23 19.08 28.19
CA GLN A 10 1.23 19.67 27.29
C GLN A 10 1.42 19.19 25.85
N LEU A 11 0.33 18.97 25.12
CA LEU A 11 0.34 18.63 23.70
C LEU A 11 -0.02 19.85 22.87
N SER A 12 0.84 20.23 21.93
CA SER A 12 0.59 21.30 20.96
C SER A 12 1.01 20.86 19.57
N LEU A 13 0.18 21.15 18.57
CA LEU A 13 0.50 20.87 17.17
C LEU A 13 1.40 21.97 16.60
N LEU A 14 2.39 21.57 15.81
CA LEU A 14 3.30 22.49 15.11
C LEU A 14 3.10 22.30 13.60
N PRO A 15 2.52 23.28 12.87
CA PRO A 15 2.28 23.19 11.43
C PRO A 15 3.57 23.47 10.63
N LEU A 16 4.62 22.68 10.89
CA LEU A 16 5.91 22.78 10.22
C LEU A 16 5.96 21.84 9.02
N ALA A 17 6.28 22.38 7.84
CA ALA A 17 6.67 21.57 6.70
C ALA A 17 8.16 21.18 6.85
N MET A 18 8.43 19.98 7.33
CA MET A 18 9.81 19.51 7.48
C MET A 18 10.51 19.39 6.12
N ARG A 19 11.83 19.60 6.10
CA ARG A 19 12.67 19.45 4.88
C ARG A 19 13.48 18.17 4.89
N MET A 20 13.52 17.47 6.02
CA MET A 20 14.42 16.35 6.29
C MET A 20 15.89 16.75 6.11
N GLY A 21 16.25 17.97 6.53
CA GLY A 21 17.56 18.58 6.35
C GLY A 21 18.55 18.32 7.49
N GLY A 22 18.31 17.29 8.30
CA GLY A 22 19.22 16.80 9.34
C GLY A 22 19.75 17.92 10.24
N PRO A 23 21.07 18.12 10.34
CA PRO A 23 21.68 19.11 11.23
C PRO A 23 21.14 20.54 11.07
N ARG A 24 20.95 21.02 9.84
CA ARG A 24 20.44 22.39 9.61
C ARG A 24 19.00 22.55 10.08
N GLU A 25 18.20 21.51 9.91
CA GLU A 25 16.81 21.50 10.39
C GLU A 25 16.74 21.35 11.92
N ALA A 26 17.70 20.70 12.55
CA ALA A 26 17.82 20.68 14.02
C ALA A 26 18.05 22.09 14.60
N LEU A 27 18.93 22.90 14.00
CA LEU A 27 19.09 24.32 14.35
C LEU A 27 17.79 25.09 14.16
N TRP A 28 17.14 24.91 13.01
CA TRP A 28 15.87 25.57 12.71
C TRP A 28 14.78 25.21 13.72
N HIS A 29 14.70 23.93 14.10
CA HIS A 29 13.80 23.42 15.13
C HIS A 29 14.05 24.08 16.49
N ALA A 30 15.30 24.27 16.91
CA ALA A 30 15.64 24.94 18.17
C ALA A 30 15.10 26.38 18.20
N ILE A 31 15.32 27.13 17.12
CA ILE A 31 14.80 28.50 16.95
C ILE A 31 13.27 28.52 17.00
N ILE A 32 12.60 27.60 16.29
CA ILE A 32 11.14 27.50 16.31
C ILE A 32 10.65 27.23 17.74
N ARG A 33 11.24 26.27 18.46
CA ARG A 33 10.80 25.93 19.82
C ARG A 33 11.01 27.05 20.81
N LYS A 34 12.12 27.79 20.70
CA LYS A 34 12.34 29.04 21.44
C LYS A 34 11.22 30.04 21.20
N ASN A 35 10.83 30.27 19.95
CA ASN A 35 9.76 31.21 19.61
C ASN A 35 8.38 30.75 20.14
N PHE A 36 8.21 29.46 20.39
CA PHE A 36 7.03 28.89 21.07
C PHE A 36 7.15 28.91 22.61
N GLY A 37 8.23 29.48 23.16
CA GLY A 37 8.44 29.66 24.60
C GLY A 37 9.13 28.49 25.31
N ALA A 38 9.67 27.51 24.58
CA ALA A 38 10.43 26.44 25.20
C ALA A 38 11.81 26.93 25.67
N THR A 39 12.21 26.54 26.88
CA THR A 39 13.54 26.85 27.44
C THR A 39 14.58 25.77 27.12
N HIS A 40 14.12 24.55 26.84
CA HIS A 40 14.94 23.40 26.50
C HIS A 40 14.43 22.73 25.23
N PHE A 41 15.33 22.13 24.46
CA PHE A 41 14.99 21.38 23.26
C PHE A 41 15.79 20.08 23.15
N ILE A 42 15.05 18.96 23.03
CA ILE A 42 15.64 17.63 22.88
C ILE A 42 16.14 17.45 21.45
N ILE A 43 17.37 16.95 21.32
CA ILE A 43 17.94 16.52 20.05
C ILE A 43 18.45 15.08 20.22
N GLY A 44 17.79 14.16 19.52
CA GLY A 44 18.09 12.72 19.57
C GLY A 44 19.07 12.27 18.50
N ARG A 45 19.19 10.95 18.33
CA ARG A 45 19.89 10.32 17.21
C ARG A 45 19.15 10.60 15.89
N ASP A 46 19.88 10.94 14.84
CA ASP A 46 19.41 11.10 13.45
C ASP A 46 18.27 12.15 13.33
N HIS A 47 18.38 13.22 14.12
CA HIS A 47 17.33 14.23 14.24
C HIS A 47 17.07 14.93 12.90
N ALA A 48 15.82 14.82 12.42
CA ALA A 48 15.38 15.31 11.12
C ALA A 48 16.16 14.73 9.91
N GLY A 49 16.79 13.57 10.06
CA GLY A 49 17.44 12.85 8.97
C GLY A 49 16.44 12.07 8.09
N PRO A 50 16.66 11.98 6.76
CA PRO A 50 15.85 11.18 5.85
C PRO A 50 16.27 9.70 5.79
N GLY A 51 17.25 9.28 6.60
CA GLY A 51 17.79 7.92 6.62
C GLY A 51 18.88 7.70 5.56
N THR A 52 18.74 6.64 4.76
CA THR A 52 19.71 6.22 3.75
C THR A 52 19.22 6.47 2.32
N ASN A 53 20.16 6.68 1.39
CA ASN A 53 19.88 6.69 -0.05
C ASN A 53 19.64 5.27 -0.62
N SER A 54 19.36 5.17 -1.92
CA SER A 54 19.12 3.89 -2.62
C SER A 54 20.34 2.95 -2.66
N GLN A 55 21.53 3.44 -2.33
CA GLN A 55 22.77 2.66 -2.22
C GLN A 55 23.07 2.26 -0.76
N GLY A 56 22.15 2.56 0.18
CA GLY A 56 22.31 2.25 1.59
C GLY A 56 23.26 3.16 2.36
N GLN A 57 23.62 4.33 1.81
CA GLN A 57 24.48 5.30 2.48
C GLN A 57 23.62 6.32 3.24
N ASP A 58 23.94 6.55 4.51
CA ASP A 58 23.27 7.55 5.35
C ASP A 58 23.49 8.96 4.78
N PHE A 59 22.44 9.79 4.78
CA PHE A 59 22.56 11.19 4.37
C PHE A 59 23.29 12.06 5.41
N TYR A 60 23.18 11.69 6.69
CA TYR A 60 23.80 12.37 7.82
C TYR A 60 24.26 11.33 8.84
N GLY A 61 25.33 11.65 9.58
CA GLY A 61 25.77 10.85 10.70
C GLY A 61 24.75 10.89 11.87
N PRO A 62 24.72 9.85 12.72
CA PRO A 62 23.70 9.66 13.76
C PRO A 62 23.64 10.78 14.80
N TYR A 63 24.73 11.55 14.99
CA TYR A 63 24.81 12.62 15.99
C TYR A 63 25.22 13.98 15.41
N GLU A 64 25.38 14.10 14.09
CA GLU A 64 25.80 15.36 13.45
C GLU A 64 24.84 16.52 13.71
N ALA A 65 23.57 16.22 13.94
CA ALA A 65 22.58 17.22 14.33
C ALA A 65 22.86 17.79 15.73
N GLN A 66 23.28 16.95 16.68
CA GLN A 66 23.67 17.41 18.02
C GLN A 66 24.91 18.28 17.92
N ASP A 67 25.93 17.83 17.18
CA ASP A 67 27.19 18.54 16.98
C ASP A 67 26.95 19.95 16.42
N LEU A 68 26.09 20.06 15.40
CA LEU A 68 25.81 21.35 14.78
C LEU A 68 25.04 22.29 15.72
N VAL A 69 24.01 21.80 16.45
CA VAL A 69 23.27 22.69 17.36
C VAL A 69 24.14 23.12 18.55
N LEU A 70 24.96 22.22 19.09
CA LEU A 70 25.89 22.55 20.19
C LEU A 70 26.91 23.61 19.80
N LYS A 71 27.32 23.66 18.53
CA LYS A 71 28.20 24.72 18.00
C LYS A 71 27.59 26.13 18.14
N TYR A 72 26.25 26.25 18.07
CA TYR A 72 25.54 27.53 18.14
C TYR A 72 24.79 27.71 19.47
N LYS A 73 25.03 26.87 20.48
CA LYS A 73 24.28 26.89 21.75
C LYS A 73 24.25 28.27 22.43
N ASP A 74 25.36 29.00 22.35
CA ASP A 74 25.52 30.31 22.99
C ASP A 74 24.78 31.43 22.22
N GLU A 75 24.35 31.18 20.98
CA GLU A 75 23.56 32.09 20.16
C GLU A 75 22.05 31.77 20.18
N LEU A 76 21.66 30.56 20.60
CA LEU A 76 20.32 30.04 20.41
C LEU A 76 19.32 30.43 21.52
N ASP A 77 19.75 31.02 22.65
CA ASP A 77 18.98 31.22 23.91
C ASP A 77 17.94 30.11 24.22
N ILE A 78 18.32 28.86 23.98
CA ILE A 78 17.54 27.66 24.33
C ILE A 78 18.54 26.55 24.66
N GLU A 79 18.31 25.86 25.77
CA GLU A 79 19.21 24.80 26.22
C GLU A 79 18.98 23.51 25.43
N VAL A 80 20.03 22.97 24.83
CA VAL A 80 19.94 21.70 24.11
C VAL A 80 20.08 20.56 25.10
N VAL A 81 19.13 19.64 25.07
CA VAL A 81 19.17 18.39 25.83
C VAL A 81 19.52 17.26 24.85
N PRO A 82 20.81 16.89 24.71
CA PRO A 82 21.20 15.79 23.85
C PRO A 82 20.67 14.50 24.44
N PHE A 83 20.02 13.69 23.61
CA PHE A 83 19.42 12.44 24.03
C PHE A 83 20.05 11.28 23.28
N GLN A 84 20.59 10.32 24.02
CA GLN A 84 21.13 9.08 23.48
C GLN A 84 19.99 8.09 23.20
N MET A 85 20.23 7.15 22.30
CA MET A 85 19.25 6.08 22.06
C MET A 85 19.00 5.29 23.35
N LEU A 86 17.75 5.20 23.79
CA LEU A 86 17.36 4.28 24.86
C LEU A 86 17.17 2.87 24.31
N THR A 87 17.42 1.88 25.16
CA THR A 87 17.09 0.48 24.90
C THR A 87 16.40 -0.14 26.13
N TYR A 88 15.62 -1.19 25.91
CA TYR A 88 14.88 -1.87 26.97
C TYR A 88 15.70 -3.01 27.57
N LEU A 89 15.76 -3.07 28.90
CA LEU A 89 16.48 -4.08 29.68
C LEU A 89 15.43 -5.06 30.24
N PRO A 90 15.27 -6.25 29.64
CA PRO A 90 14.20 -7.18 30.03
C PRO A 90 14.37 -7.76 31.43
N ASP A 91 15.58 -7.79 31.96
CA ASP A 91 15.87 -8.39 33.27
C ASP A 91 15.45 -7.45 34.42
N THR A 92 15.38 -6.14 34.18
CA THR A 92 14.99 -5.13 35.17
C THR A 92 13.68 -4.42 34.85
N ASP A 93 13.12 -4.63 33.65
CA ASP A 93 11.93 -3.94 33.12
C ASP A 93 12.10 -2.40 33.06
N GLU A 94 13.26 -1.95 32.61
CA GLU A 94 13.64 -0.54 32.57
C GLU A 94 14.19 -0.13 31.19
N TYR A 95 14.32 1.18 30.98
CA TYR A 95 14.96 1.74 29.79
C TYR A 95 16.19 2.54 30.20
N MET A 96 17.28 2.35 29.47
CA MET A 96 18.56 2.99 29.77
C MET A 96 19.22 3.52 28.49
N PRO A 97 19.93 4.67 28.55
CA PRO A 97 20.79 5.11 27.45
C PRO A 97 21.79 4.03 27.07
N ILE A 98 21.93 3.73 25.78
CA ILE A 98 22.76 2.61 25.29
C ILE A 98 24.22 2.67 25.74
N ASN A 99 24.75 3.87 25.98
CA ASN A 99 26.11 4.13 26.47
C ASN A 99 26.26 3.91 27.99
N GLU A 100 25.17 3.81 28.73
CA GLU A 100 25.14 3.58 30.18
C GLU A 100 24.84 2.12 30.52
N VAL A 101 24.38 1.33 29.54
CA VAL A 101 24.09 -0.10 29.71
C VAL A 101 25.37 -0.86 30.12
N PRO A 102 25.37 -1.57 31.26
CA PRO A 102 26.52 -2.37 31.67
C PRO A 102 26.86 -3.42 30.61
N LYS A 103 28.16 -3.68 30.43
CA LYS A 103 28.63 -4.70 29.48
C LYS A 103 27.95 -6.04 29.76
N GLU A 104 27.60 -6.76 28.69
CA GLU A 104 26.94 -8.07 28.73
C GLU A 104 25.47 -8.06 29.19
N THR A 105 24.90 -6.89 29.54
CA THR A 105 23.46 -6.78 29.82
C THR A 105 22.65 -7.06 28.55
N LYS A 106 21.64 -7.92 28.68
CA LYS A 106 20.71 -8.19 27.58
C LYS A 106 19.88 -6.94 27.29
N THR A 107 19.72 -6.61 26.02
CA THR A 107 18.88 -5.49 25.59
C THR A 107 17.92 -5.93 24.49
N LEU A 108 16.76 -5.29 24.44
CA LEU A 108 15.78 -5.48 23.38
C LEU A 108 15.48 -4.15 22.69
N ASN A 109 15.25 -4.23 21.38
CA ASN A 109 14.82 -3.12 20.55
C ASN A 109 13.97 -3.64 19.39
N ILE A 110 13.02 -2.83 18.91
CA ILE A 110 12.25 -3.10 17.69
C ILE A 110 12.56 -1.99 16.69
N SER A 111 13.09 -2.37 15.54
CA SER A 111 13.34 -1.43 14.45
C SER A 111 12.04 -0.94 13.80
N GLY A 112 12.08 0.19 13.12
CA GLY A 112 10.91 0.68 12.36
C GLY A 112 10.43 -0.31 11.29
N THR A 113 11.35 -1.05 10.67
CA THR A 113 11.01 -2.12 9.70
C THR A 113 10.25 -3.26 10.38
N GLU A 114 10.69 -3.72 11.55
CA GLU A 114 10.02 -4.77 12.30
C GLU A 114 8.65 -4.31 12.85
N LEU A 115 8.55 -3.06 13.32
CA LEU A 115 7.26 -2.48 13.73
C LEU A 115 6.26 -2.48 12.56
N ARG A 116 6.66 -1.99 11.38
CA ARG A 116 5.80 -2.00 10.19
C ARG A 116 5.39 -3.42 9.79
N ARG A 117 6.31 -4.40 9.90
CA ARG A 117 6.01 -5.81 9.67
C ARG A 117 4.93 -6.31 10.64
N ARG A 118 5.05 -6.04 11.94
CA ARG A 118 4.08 -6.44 12.97
C ARG A 118 2.72 -5.75 12.83
N LEU A 119 2.70 -4.49 12.39
CA LEU A 119 1.47 -3.79 12.04
C LEU A 119 0.78 -4.49 10.86
N LYS A 120 1.51 -4.71 9.77
CA LYS A 120 1.01 -5.35 8.53
C LYS A 120 0.54 -6.79 8.71
N THR A 121 1.23 -7.56 9.54
CA THR A 121 0.96 -9.00 9.76
C THR A 121 0.03 -9.27 10.95
N GLY A 122 -0.37 -8.25 11.71
CA GLY A 122 -1.14 -8.47 12.94
C GLY A 122 -0.34 -9.05 14.11
N ALA A 123 0.95 -9.40 13.94
CA ALA A 123 1.78 -9.97 14.99
C ALA A 123 1.86 -9.06 16.23
N PRO A 124 1.92 -9.62 17.45
CA PRO A 124 1.86 -8.83 18.68
C PRO A 124 3.02 -7.82 18.76
N ILE A 125 2.71 -6.60 19.19
CA ILE A 125 3.70 -5.58 19.51
C ILE A 125 3.82 -5.56 21.04
N PRO A 126 5.01 -5.83 21.61
CA PRO A 126 5.16 -5.94 23.05
C PRO A 126 4.87 -4.63 23.77
N GLU A 127 4.29 -4.70 24.97
CA GLU A 127 3.95 -3.51 25.76
C GLU A 127 5.19 -2.75 26.24
N TRP A 128 6.32 -3.44 26.43
CA TRP A 128 7.62 -2.79 26.66
C TRP A 128 8.11 -1.98 25.47
N PHE A 129 7.54 -2.12 24.28
CA PHE A 129 7.92 -1.30 23.13
C PHE A 129 7.00 -0.09 22.97
N SER A 130 5.70 -0.30 23.16
CA SER A 130 4.70 0.77 23.00
C SER A 130 3.44 0.46 23.79
N TYR A 131 2.83 1.49 24.35
CA TYR A 131 1.60 1.36 25.14
C TYR A 131 0.45 0.77 24.31
N PRO A 132 -0.41 -0.07 24.91
CA PRO A 132 -1.52 -0.72 24.21
C PRO A 132 -2.44 0.24 23.44
N GLU A 133 -2.76 1.39 24.02
CA GLU A 133 -3.63 2.38 23.37
C GLU A 133 -2.98 3.07 22.17
N VAL A 134 -1.65 3.22 22.18
CA VAL A 134 -0.90 3.76 21.04
C VAL A 134 -0.86 2.73 19.92
N VAL A 135 -0.55 1.47 20.26
CA VAL A 135 -0.57 0.35 19.30
C VAL A 135 -1.94 0.19 18.66
N ARG A 136 -3.03 0.34 19.43
CA ARG A 136 -4.40 0.29 18.90
C ARG A 136 -4.62 1.34 17.81
N ILE A 137 -4.27 2.61 18.08
CA ILE A 137 -4.41 3.70 17.10
C ILE A 137 -3.53 3.45 15.86
N LEU A 138 -2.31 2.96 16.05
CA LEU A 138 -1.42 2.62 14.94
C LEU A 138 -2.00 1.52 14.04
N ARG A 139 -2.70 0.53 14.63
CA ARG A 139 -3.38 -0.54 13.87
C ARG A 139 -4.67 -0.09 13.20
N GLU A 140 -5.35 0.92 13.74
CA GLU A 140 -6.50 1.54 13.06
C GLU A 140 -6.06 2.24 11.78
N ALA A 141 -4.94 2.97 11.84
CA ALA A 141 -4.37 3.63 10.66
C ALA A 141 -3.63 2.67 9.71
N ASN A 142 -3.09 1.55 10.24
CA ASN A 142 -2.35 0.55 9.49
C ASN A 142 -2.94 -0.84 9.78
N PRO A 143 -4.13 -1.15 9.25
CA PRO A 143 -4.79 -2.43 9.51
C PRO A 143 -3.92 -3.59 9.03
N PRO A 144 -3.99 -4.76 9.69
CA PRO A 144 -3.31 -5.95 9.20
C PRO A 144 -3.95 -6.42 7.89
N ARG A 145 -3.22 -7.19 7.07
CA ARG A 145 -3.67 -7.57 5.71
C ARG A 145 -5.04 -8.24 5.64
N ASP A 146 -5.40 -9.03 6.65
CA ASP A 146 -6.70 -9.67 6.81
C ASP A 146 -7.86 -8.66 6.94
N LYS A 147 -7.55 -7.41 7.27
CA LYS A 147 -8.51 -6.29 7.34
C LYS A 147 -8.29 -5.22 6.27
N GLN A 148 -7.31 -5.40 5.39
CA GLN A 148 -7.08 -4.50 4.26
C GLN A 148 -7.98 -4.88 3.07
N GLY A 149 -8.28 -3.88 2.24
CA GLY A 149 -8.88 -4.11 0.94
C GLY A 149 -7.82 -4.54 -0.08
N PHE A 150 -8.29 -5.11 -1.18
CA PHE A 150 -7.46 -5.44 -2.34
C PHE A 150 -8.28 -5.38 -3.63
N THR A 151 -7.59 -5.28 -4.76
CA THR A 151 -8.17 -5.38 -6.09
C THR A 151 -7.61 -6.58 -6.83
N VAL A 152 -8.48 -7.49 -7.28
CA VAL A 152 -8.17 -8.48 -8.30
C VAL A 152 -8.60 -7.91 -9.66
N PHE A 153 -7.62 -7.59 -10.48
CA PHE A 153 -7.80 -6.97 -11.79
C PHE A 153 -7.57 -8.01 -12.89
N LEU A 154 -8.67 -8.50 -13.46
CA LEU A 154 -8.68 -9.42 -14.58
C LEU A 154 -8.54 -8.63 -15.89
N THR A 155 -7.61 -9.05 -16.75
CA THR A 155 -7.45 -8.55 -18.13
C THR A 155 -7.42 -9.72 -19.11
N GLY A 156 -7.98 -9.53 -20.29
CA GLY A 156 -8.02 -10.55 -21.32
C GLY A 156 -8.91 -10.12 -22.48
N LEU A 157 -8.88 -10.89 -23.57
CA LEU A 157 -9.71 -10.64 -24.75
C LEU A 157 -11.22 -10.71 -24.42
N HIS A 158 -12.06 -10.16 -25.31
CA HIS A 158 -13.50 -10.39 -25.25
C HIS A 158 -13.79 -11.90 -25.30
N ALA A 159 -14.83 -12.38 -24.61
CA ALA A 159 -15.16 -13.81 -24.53
C ALA A 159 -14.03 -14.76 -24.03
N SER A 160 -12.98 -14.24 -23.37
CA SER A 160 -11.91 -15.02 -22.74
C SER A 160 -12.32 -15.79 -21.47
N GLY A 161 -13.53 -15.58 -20.97
CA GLY A 161 -14.00 -16.18 -19.70
C GLY A 161 -13.73 -15.34 -18.45
N LYS A 162 -13.04 -14.20 -18.56
CA LYS A 162 -12.75 -13.27 -17.44
C LYS A 162 -13.98 -12.89 -16.61
N GLU A 163 -15.15 -12.74 -17.23
CA GLU A 163 -16.39 -12.38 -16.53
C GLU A 163 -16.97 -13.53 -15.73
N ALA A 164 -16.85 -14.76 -16.24
CA ALA A 164 -17.27 -15.95 -15.53
C ALA A 164 -16.35 -16.20 -14.31
N ILE A 165 -15.04 -16.02 -14.48
CA ILE A 165 -14.05 -16.05 -13.39
C ILE A 165 -14.38 -14.99 -12.35
N ALA A 166 -14.64 -13.73 -12.77
CA ALA A 166 -14.93 -12.63 -11.85
C ALA A 166 -16.19 -12.88 -11.00
N ARG A 167 -17.27 -13.39 -11.61
CA ARG A 167 -18.50 -13.73 -10.89
C ARG A 167 -18.31 -14.92 -9.95
N ALA A 168 -17.60 -15.95 -10.38
CA ALA A 168 -17.31 -17.11 -9.52
C ALA A 168 -16.42 -16.71 -8.34
N LEU A 169 -15.41 -15.86 -8.56
CA LEU A 169 -14.58 -15.30 -7.50
C LEU A 169 -15.39 -14.44 -6.52
N GLN A 170 -16.34 -13.65 -7.02
CA GLN A 170 -17.25 -12.88 -6.15
C GLN A 170 -18.03 -13.80 -5.20
N VAL A 171 -18.56 -14.91 -5.71
CA VAL A 171 -19.27 -15.89 -4.87
C VAL A 171 -18.33 -16.49 -3.83
N ALA A 172 -17.12 -16.91 -4.23
CA ALA A 172 -16.13 -17.47 -3.31
C ALA A 172 -15.74 -16.50 -2.18
N LEU A 173 -15.46 -15.23 -2.52
CA LEU A 173 -15.10 -14.21 -1.52
C LEU A 173 -16.27 -13.83 -0.60
N ASN A 174 -17.49 -13.82 -1.12
CA ASN A 174 -18.68 -13.61 -0.29
C ASN A 174 -18.92 -14.78 0.69
N GLN A 175 -18.60 -16.01 0.29
CA GLN A 175 -18.72 -17.20 1.14
C GLN A 175 -17.69 -17.18 2.28
N GLU A 176 -16.47 -16.70 2.03
CA GLU A 176 -15.46 -16.44 3.08
C GLU A 176 -15.91 -15.39 4.10
N GLY A 177 -16.69 -14.39 3.69
CA GLY A 177 -17.37 -13.46 4.60
C GLY A 177 -16.49 -12.40 5.28
N GLY A 178 -15.20 -12.31 4.93
CA GLY A 178 -14.25 -11.41 5.61
C GLY A 178 -14.40 -9.91 5.29
N ARG A 179 -14.99 -9.55 4.14
CA ARG A 179 -15.17 -8.15 3.70
C ARG A 179 -16.25 -8.02 2.63
N SER A 180 -16.71 -6.79 2.38
CA SER A 180 -17.61 -6.51 1.26
C SER A 180 -16.90 -6.74 -0.08
N VAL A 181 -17.64 -7.29 -1.04
CA VAL A 181 -17.12 -7.59 -2.39
C VAL A 181 -17.81 -6.71 -3.43
N SER A 182 -17.02 -5.96 -4.18
CA SER A 182 -17.49 -5.10 -5.27
C SER A 182 -17.03 -5.65 -6.62
N LEU A 183 -17.97 -5.84 -7.55
CA LEU A 183 -17.70 -6.40 -8.87
C LEU A 183 -17.86 -5.32 -9.96
N LEU A 184 -16.77 -4.99 -10.63
CA LEU A 184 -16.67 -3.98 -11.69
C LEU A 184 -16.48 -4.68 -13.04
N LEU A 185 -17.58 -5.14 -13.65
CA LEU A 185 -17.55 -5.75 -14.97
C LEU A 185 -17.44 -4.70 -16.08
N GLY A 186 -16.76 -5.04 -17.17
CA GLY A 186 -16.50 -4.11 -18.28
C GLY A 186 -17.76 -3.48 -18.86
N GLU A 187 -18.84 -4.24 -19.06
CA GLU A 187 -20.11 -3.72 -19.58
C GLU A 187 -20.83 -2.82 -18.57
N THR A 188 -20.93 -3.25 -17.31
CA THR A 188 -21.55 -2.46 -16.23
C THR A 188 -20.83 -1.13 -16.08
N ILE A 189 -19.50 -1.13 -16.02
CA ILE A 189 -18.73 0.10 -15.86
C ILE A 189 -18.83 1.00 -17.09
N ARG A 190 -18.87 0.43 -18.30
CA ARG A 190 -19.09 1.25 -19.50
C ARG A 190 -20.42 1.97 -19.45
N HIS A 191 -21.48 1.29 -19.02
CA HIS A 191 -22.80 1.90 -18.89
C HIS A 191 -22.83 2.98 -17.80
N GLU A 192 -22.29 2.68 -16.61
CA GLU A 192 -22.41 3.56 -15.44
C GLU A 192 -21.43 4.73 -15.43
N LEU A 193 -20.19 4.53 -15.89
CA LEU A 193 -19.09 5.50 -15.71
C LEU A 193 -18.49 6.03 -17.01
N SER A 194 -18.81 5.43 -18.16
CA SER A 194 -18.11 5.70 -19.42
C SER A 194 -19.03 5.61 -20.64
N SER A 195 -20.32 5.93 -20.48
CA SER A 195 -21.32 5.80 -21.55
C SER A 195 -21.06 6.74 -22.72
N GLU A 196 -20.31 7.81 -22.48
CA GLU A 196 -19.90 8.81 -23.46
C GLU A 196 -18.60 8.46 -24.19
N LEU A 197 -17.84 7.45 -23.73
CA LEU A 197 -16.54 7.11 -24.29
C LEU A 197 -16.65 6.18 -25.51
N GLY A 198 -15.96 6.55 -26.59
CA GLY A 198 -15.70 5.70 -27.74
C GLY A 198 -14.66 4.61 -27.47
N TYR A 199 -14.05 4.08 -28.53
CA TYR A 199 -13.14 2.93 -28.48
C TYR A 199 -11.72 3.25 -28.95
N THR A 200 -11.35 4.53 -29.05
CA THR A 200 -9.96 4.91 -29.36
C THR A 200 -9.01 4.51 -28.24
N LYS A 201 -7.71 4.36 -28.53
CA LYS A 201 -6.68 4.07 -27.52
C LYS A 201 -6.79 4.99 -26.28
N ARG A 202 -6.93 6.30 -26.53
CA ARG A 202 -7.09 7.31 -25.47
C ARG A 202 -8.34 7.06 -24.62
N GLU A 203 -9.50 6.84 -25.25
CA GLU A 203 -10.76 6.63 -24.52
C GLU A 203 -10.75 5.32 -23.73
N ARG A 204 -10.13 4.26 -24.27
CA ARG A 204 -9.93 3.00 -23.54
C ARG A 204 -9.04 3.19 -22.31
N ASN A 205 -7.95 3.96 -22.44
CA ASN A 205 -7.09 4.30 -21.30
C ASN A 205 -7.86 5.09 -20.24
N ILE A 206 -8.68 6.07 -20.64
CA ILE A 206 -9.53 6.83 -19.70
C ILE A 206 -10.52 5.90 -18.98
N ASN A 207 -11.18 5.00 -19.70
CA ASN A 207 -12.11 4.04 -19.11
C ASN A 207 -11.43 3.15 -18.06
N VAL A 208 -10.24 2.61 -18.38
CA VAL A 208 -9.45 1.79 -17.43
C VAL A 208 -8.98 2.61 -16.23
N ALA A 209 -8.56 3.86 -16.44
CA ALA A 209 -8.18 4.77 -15.36
C ALA A 209 -9.37 5.10 -14.43
N ARG A 210 -10.60 5.24 -14.96
CA ARG A 210 -11.81 5.42 -14.15
C ARG A 210 -12.11 4.19 -13.30
N ILE A 211 -11.96 2.99 -13.86
CA ILE A 211 -12.06 1.73 -13.10
C ILE A 211 -11.00 1.72 -11.99
N GLY A 212 -9.75 2.09 -12.30
CA GLY A 212 -8.68 2.13 -11.32
C GLY A 212 -8.93 3.10 -10.17
N PHE A 213 -9.48 4.28 -10.46
CA PHE A 213 -9.87 5.23 -9.44
C PHE A 213 -10.92 4.63 -8.49
N VAL A 214 -12.02 4.08 -9.01
CA VAL A 214 -13.07 3.46 -8.19
C VAL A 214 -12.53 2.27 -7.40
N ALA A 215 -11.70 1.42 -8.03
CA ALA A 215 -11.08 0.28 -7.38
C ALA A 215 -10.15 0.70 -6.23
N ALA A 216 -9.37 1.78 -6.40
CA ALA A 216 -8.49 2.31 -5.35
C ALA A 216 -9.24 2.87 -4.15
N GLU A 217 -10.38 3.54 -4.38
CA GLU A 217 -11.26 4.04 -3.31
C GLU A 217 -11.95 2.89 -2.54
N LEU A 218 -12.45 1.88 -3.26
CA LEU A 218 -13.03 0.68 -2.65
C LEU A 218 -11.97 -0.11 -1.84
N THR A 219 -10.77 -0.24 -2.40
CA THR A 219 -9.62 -0.85 -1.72
C THR A 219 -9.27 -0.09 -0.43
N ARG A 220 -9.24 1.25 -0.48
CA ARG A 220 -9.01 2.09 0.71
C ARG A 220 -10.07 1.87 1.79
N ALA A 221 -11.32 1.64 1.38
CA ALA A 221 -12.42 1.35 2.29
C ALA A 221 -12.41 -0.08 2.86
N GLY A 222 -11.42 -0.92 2.49
CA GLY A 222 -11.29 -2.28 3.00
C GLY A 222 -12.01 -3.35 2.18
N ALA A 223 -12.58 -3.01 1.02
CA ALA A 223 -13.35 -3.95 0.20
C ALA A 223 -12.44 -4.88 -0.64
N ALA A 224 -12.98 -6.05 -1.02
CA ALA A 224 -12.45 -6.86 -2.11
C ALA A 224 -13.05 -6.36 -3.43
N CYS A 225 -12.25 -5.65 -4.23
CA CYS A 225 -12.65 -5.20 -5.54
C CYS A 225 -12.26 -6.22 -6.60
N ILE A 226 -13.19 -6.63 -7.47
CA ILE A 226 -12.93 -7.48 -8.62
C ILE A 226 -13.26 -6.68 -9.87
N ALA A 227 -12.26 -6.39 -10.71
CA ALA A 227 -12.45 -5.69 -11.97
C ALA A 227 -12.14 -6.61 -13.15
N ALA A 228 -12.98 -6.61 -14.19
CA ALA A 228 -12.77 -7.46 -15.39
C ALA A 228 -12.91 -6.72 -16.74
N PRO A 229 -12.23 -5.57 -16.94
CA PRO A 229 -12.17 -4.93 -18.25
C PRO A 229 -11.29 -5.73 -19.23
N ILE A 230 -11.30 -5.33 -20.51
CA ILE A 230 -10.32 -5.85 -21.48
C ILE A 230 -8.92 -5.31 -21.13
N ALA A 231 -8.80 -4.01 -20.86
CA ALA A 231 -7.54 -3.31 -20.54
C ALA A 231 -6.38 -3.67 -21.50
N PRO A 232 -6.51 -3.34 -22.80
CA PRO A 232 -5.62 -3.84 -23.84
C PRO A 232 -4.20 -3.25 -23.82
N TYR A 233 -3.99 -2.11 -23.18
CA TYR A 233 -2.70 -1.42 -23.18
C TYR A 233 -2.04 -1.50 -21.80
N ASP A 234 -0.73 -1.73 -21.76
CA ASP A 234 0.02 -1.91 -20.52
C ASP A 234 0.04 -0.63 -19.67
N GLU A 235 0.23 0.51 -20.31
CA GLU A 235 0.24 1.83 -19.67
C GLU A 235 -0.96 2.03 -18.74
N ALA A 236 -2.15 1.66 -19.19
CA ALA A 236 -3.36 1.80 -18.40
C ALA A 236 -3.39 0.83 -17.21
N ARG A 237 -2.91 -0.41 -17.37
CA ARG A 237 -2.83 -1.40 -16.28
C ARG A 237 -1.83 -0.96 -15.22
N GLN A 238 -0.67 -0.44 -15.62
CA GLN A 238 0.35 0.10 -14.71
C GLN A 238 -0.19 1.29 -13.92
N LEU A 239 -0.94 2.18 -14.56
CA LEU A 239 -1.59 3.30 -13.87
C LEU A 239 -2.55 2.81 -12.79
N VAL A 240 -3.38 1.80 -13.08
CA VAL A 240 -4.28 1.21 -12.08
C VAL A 240 -3.49 0.58 -10.92
N ARG A 241 -2.44 -0.21 -11.23
CA ARG A 241 -1.56 -0.80 -10.20
C ARG A 241 -0.99 0.28 -9.28
N GLN A 242 -0.42 1.35 -9.85
CA GLN A 242 0.13 2.48 -9.08
C GLN A 242 -0.91 3.21 -8.23
N GLN A 243 -2.18 3.26 -8.65
CA GLN A 243 -3.25 3.88 -7.87
C GLN A 243 -3.67 3.00 -6.69
N VAL A 244 -3.85 1.70 -6.93
CA VAL A 244 -4.31 0.74 -5.92
C VAL A 244 -3.21 0.41 -4.91
N ASP A 245 -1.95 0.30 -5.32
CA ASP A 245 -0.82 0.01 -4.41
C ASP A 245 -0.63 1.08 -3.32
N LYS A 246 -1.18 2.29 -3.53
CA LYS A 246 -1.20 3.35 -2.51
C LYS A 246 -2.20 3.10 -1.39
N THR A 247 -3.20 2.26 -1.62
CA THR A 247 -4.35 2.06 -0.70
C THR A 247 -4.53 0.61 -0.26
N GLY A 248 -3.97 -0.38 -0.95
CA GLY A 248 -4.04 -1.79 -0.56
C GLY A 248 -3.33 -2.71 -1.55
N GLY A 249 -3.76 -3.97 -1.62
CA GLY A 249 -3.16 -4.96 -2.52
C GLY A 249 -3.71 -4.89 -3.94
N PHE A 250 -2.86 -5.05 -4.95
CA PHE A 250 -3.26 -5.17 -6.36
C PHE A 250 -2.74 -6.46 -6.98
N TYR A 251 -3.62 -7.21 -7.64
CA TYR A 251 -3.33 -8.47 -8.31
C TYR A 251 -3.78 -8.41 -9.77
N LEU A 252 -2.83 -8.51 -10.70
CA LEU A 252 -3.09 -8.60 -12.13
C LEU A 252 -3.25 -10.06 -12.56
N VAL A 253 -4.47 -10.43 -12.94
CA VAL A 253 -4.78 -11.77 -13.46
C VAL A 253 -4.97 -11.68 -14.97
N HIS A 254 -4.03 -12.24 -15.72
CA HIS A 254 -4.12 -12.33 -17.18
C HIS A 254 -4.92 -13.57 -17.59
N VAL A 255 -6.11 -13.37 -18.14
CA VAL A 255 -6.93 -14.42 -18.74
C VAL A 255 -6.46 -14.61 -20.19
N ALA A 256 -5.34 -15.30 -20.34
CA ALA A 256 -4.58 -15.59 -21.55
C ALA A 256 -5.24 -16.63 -22.48
N THR A 257 -6.57 -16.62 -22.55
CA THR A 257 -7.31 -17.54 -23.42
C THR A 257 -7.06 -17.18 -24.88
N PRO A 258 -6.66 -18.13 -25.75
CA PRO A 258 -6.35 -17.85 -27.15
C PRO A 258 -7.52 -17.19 -27.90
N LEU A 259 -7.19 -16.33 -28.88
CA LEU A 259 -8.19 -15.60 -29.66
C LEU A 259 -9.17 -16.54 -30.37
N GLU A 260 -8.68 -17.66 -30.90
CA GLU A 260 -9.50 -18.65 -31.61
C GLU A 260 -10.56 -19.25 -30.68
N ALA A 261 -10.19 -19.52 -29.43
CA ALA A 261 -11.12 -19.99 -28.41
C ALA A 261 -12.11 -18.89 -28.00
N CYS A 262 -11.65 -17.64 -27.89
CA CYS A 262 -12.51 -16.48 -27.63
C CYS A 262 -13.58 -16.30 -28.72
N ILE A 263 -13.19 -16.37 -29.99
CA ILE A 263 -14.11 -16.29 -31.14
C ILE A 263 -15.13 -17.42 -31.08
N LYS A 264 -14.70 -18.66 -30.78
CA LYS A 264 -15.61 -19.81 -30.66
C LYS A 264 -16.59 -19.67 -29.49
N ASN A 265 -16.18 -19.02 -28.41
CA ASN A 265 -16.99 -18.83 -27.20
C ASN A 265 -17.93 -17.63 -27.28
N ASP A 266 -17.80 -16.78 -28.30
CA ASP A 266 -18.62 -15.59 -28.47
C ASP A 266 -20.04 -15.92 -28.91
N ARG A 267 -20.94 -15.91 -27.93
CA ARG A 267 -22.39 -16.14 -28.13
C ARG A 267 -23.12 -14.89 -28.63
N ALA A 268 -22.52 -13.71 -28.49
CA ALA A 268 -23.12 -12.44 -28.89
C ALA A 268 -22.79 -12.07 -30.35
N GLY A 269 -21.89 -12.83 -30.99
CA GLY A 269 -21.50 -12.65 -32.39
C GLY A 269 -20.73 -11.33 -32.63
N VAL A 270 -20.15 -10.75 -31.59
CA VAL A 270 -19.41 -9.49 -31.64
C VAL A 270 -18.14 -9.61 -32.48
N TYR A 271 -17.40 -10.72 -32.34
CA TYR A 271 -16.23 -11.01 -33.17
C TYR A 271 -16.60 -11.14 -34.64
N GLN A 272 -17.70 -11.84 -34.96
CA GLN A 272 -18.12 -11.99 -36.36
C GLN A 272 -18.46 -10.63 -36.99
N ARG A 273 -19.16 -9.77 -36.24
CA ARG A 273 -19.48 -8.40 -36.68
C ARG A 273 -18.23 -7.54 -36.85
N ALA A 274 -17.25 -7.69 -35.97
CA ALA A 274 -15.95 -7.02 -36.10
C ALA A 274 -15.19 -7.50 -37.35
N ILE A 275 -15.11 -8.81 -37.57
CA ILE A 275 -14.48 -9.43 -38.76
C ILE A 275 -15.15 -8.94 -40.06
N ASN A 276 -16.48 -8.77 -40.04
CA ASN A 276 -17.24 -8.23 -41.18
C ASN A 276 -17.07 -6.71 -41.38
N GLY A 277 -16.32 -6.02 -40.51
CA GLY A 277 -16.09 -4.58 -40.57
C GLY A 277 -17.24 -3.71 -40.02
N GLU A 278 -18.25 -4.32 -39.39
CA GLU A 278 -19.37 -3.61 -38.77
C GLU A 278 -18.97 -2.91 -37.47
N ILE A 279 -17.94 -3.44 -36.78
CA ILE A 279 -17.37 -2.87 -35.55
C ILE A 279 -15.89 -2.60 -35.80
N LYS A 280 -15.51 -1.32 -35.87
CA LYS A 280 -14.11 -0.92 -36.09
C LYS A 280 -13.33 -0.84 -34.78
N GLY A 281 -12.03 -1.15 -34.83
CA GLY A 281 -11.14 -1.00 -33.68
C GLY A 281 -11.43 -2.01 -32.57
N PHE A 282 -11.84 -3.21 -32.94
CA PHE A 282 -12.12 -4.28 -31.99
C PHE A 282 -10.84 -4.98 -31.57
N THR A 283 -10.63 -5.12 -30.26
CA THR A 283 -9.41 -5.67 -29.68
C THR A 283 -9.21 -7.13 -30.08
N GLY A 284 -8.04 -7.46 -30.62
CA GLY A 284 -7.70 -8.77 -31.16
C GLY A 284 -8.07 -8.98 -32.63
N ILE A 285 -8.75 -8.01 -33.26
CA ILE A 285 -9.05 -8.01 -34.69
C ILE A 285 -8.33 -6.82 -35.36
N ASP A 286 -8.82 -5.60 -35.13
CA ASP A 286 -8.26 -4.37 -35.73
C ASP A 286 -7.48 -3.51 -34.72
N ASP A 287 -7.62 -3.79 -33.43
CA ASP A 287 -6.92 -3.10 -32.33
C ASP A 287 -6.07 -4.11 -31.54
N VAL A 288 -4.95 -3.65 -31.01
CA VAL A 288 -3.93 -4.50 -30.39
C VAL A 288 -4.34 -4.89 -28.96
N TYR A 289 -3.96 -6.10 -28.55
CA TYR A 289 -3.93 -6.51 -27.14
C TYR A 289 -2.48 -6.71 -26.72
N GLU A 290 -1.95 -5.81 -25.90
CA GLU A 290 -0.61 -5.90 -25.32
C GLU A 290 -0.67 -6.88 -24.14
N ALA A 291 -0.31 -8.15 -24.38
CA ALA A 291 -0.33 -9.18 -23.34
C ALA A 291 0.54 -8.78 -22.13
N PRO A 292 0.06 -8.92 -20.88
CA PRO A 292 0.87 -8.63 -19.70
C PRO A 292 2.15 -9.48 -19.65
N GLU A 293 3.31 -8.84 -19.47
CA GLU A 293 4.60 -9.53 -19.33
C GLU A 293 4.77 -10.18 -17.96
N ASN A 294 4.33 -9.50 -16.90
CA ASN A 294 4.50 -9.93 -15.50
C ASN A 294 3.16 -9.92 -14.73
N PRO A 295 2.17 -10.75 -15.12
CA PRO A 295 0.95 -10.88 -14.33
C PRO A 295 1.21 -11.66 -13.03
N ASP A 296 0.44 -11.37 -11.99
CA ASP A 296 0.48 -12.12 -10.72
C ASP A 296 -0.08 -13.54 -10.89
N LEU A 297 -0.98 -13.73 -11.85
CA LEU A 297 -1.49 -15.03 -12.30
C LEU A 297 -1.78 -14.99 -13.81
N SER A 298 -1.44 -16.05 -14.54
CA SER A 298 -1.84 -16.25 -15.93
C SER A 298 -2.74 -17.49 -16.02
N ALA A 299 -3.92 -17.33 -16.63
CA ALA A 299 -4.95 -18.35 -16.68
C ALA A 299 -5.50 -18.55 -18.10
N ASP A 300 -5.77 -19.78 -18.50
CA ASP A 300 -6.29 -20.14 -19.82
C ASP A 300 -7.46 -21.11 -19.66
N ILE A 301 -8.68 -20.67 -20.02
CA ILE A 301 -9.89 -21.47 -19.82
C ILE A 301 -9.97 -22.70 -20.73
N THR A 302 -9.08 -22.81 -21.71
CA THR A 302 -8.97 -24.01 -22.57
C THR A 302 -8.19 -25.14 -21.90
N LYS A 303 -7.41 -24.81 -20.86
CA LYS A 303 -6.55 -25.75 -20.12
C LYS A 303 -7.02 -25.97 -18.69
N THR A 304 -7.55 -24.92 -18.08
CA THR A 304 -7.91 -24.89 -16.67
C THR A 304 -9.38 -24.49 -16.51
N SER A 305 -10.12 -25.21 -15.66
CA SER A 305 -11.52 -24.86 -15.40
C SER A 305 -11.65 -23.56 -14.60
N ILE A 306 -12.81 -22.89 -14.71
CA ILE A 306 -13.08 -21.66 -13.96
C ILE A 306 -12.91 -21.86 -12.44
N SER A 307 -13.36 -22.98 -11.90
CA SER A 307 -13.23 -23.28 -10.47
C SER A 307 -11.77 -23.42 -10.03
N GLN A 308 -10.93 -24.06 -10.85
CA GLN A 308 -9.49 -24.15 -10.60
C GLN A 308 -8.81 -22.77 -10.66
N ILE A 309 -9.15 -21.94 -11.65
CA ILE A 309 -8.61 -20.57 -11.76
C ILE A 309 -9.00 -19.74 -10.54
N VAL A 310 -10.27 -19.80 -10.11
CA VAL A 310 -10.72 -19.12 -8.89
C VAL A 310 -9.94 -19.62 -7.68
N HIS A 311 -9.72 -20.93 -7.56
CA HIS A 311 -8.93 -21.50 -6.47
C HIS A 311 -7.48 -21.00 -6.48
N GLU A 312 -6.84 -20.88 -7.64
CA GLU A 312 -5.49 -20.29 -7.76
C GLU A 312 -5.45 -18.82 -7.32
N ILE A 313 -6.48 -18.03 -7.65
CA ILE A 313 -6.60 -16.65 -7.16
C ILE A 313 -6.75 -16.62 -5.63
N ILE A 314 -7.56 -17.50 -5.06
CA ILE A 314 -7.73 -17.63 -3.60
C ILE A 314 -6.39 -17.98 -2.94
N LEU A 315 -5.65 -18.95 -3.46
CA LEU A 315 -4.32 -19.32 -2.93
C LEU A 315 -3.32 -18.15 -2.97
N LEU A 316 -3.36 -17.30 -4.00
CA LEU A 316 -2.53 -16.08 -4.04
C LEU A 316 -2.88 -15.11 -2.92
N LEU A 317 -4.17 -14.90 -2.67
CA LEU A 317 -4.65 -14.02 -1.61
C LEU A 317 -4.37 -14.59 -0.21
N GLU A 318 -4.47 -15.91 -0.03
CA GLU A 318 -4.11 -16.62 1.21
C GLU A 318 -2.62 -16.51 1.50
N ARG A 319 -1.76 -16.81 0.51
CA ARG A 319 -0.29 -16.69 0.62
C ARG A 319 0.12 -15.32 1.13
N ASP A 320 -0.54 -14.27 0.65
CA ASP A 320 -0.23 -12.91 1.03
C ASP A 320 -0.98 -12.48 2.32
N GLY A 321 -1.89 -13.29 2.85
CA GLY A 321 -2.55 -13.08 4.13
C GLY A 321 -3.74 -12.11 4.08
N TYR A 322 -4.37 -11.96 2.91
CA TYR A 322 -5.62 -11.22 2.75
C TYR A 322 -6.87 -12.06 3.08
N ILE A 323 -6.79 -13.37 2.96
CA ILE A 323 -7.87 -14.32 3.29
C ILE A 323 -7.28 -15.56 3.96
N GLY A 324 -8.13 -16.42 4.52
CA GLY A 324 -7.75 -17.59 5.30
C GLY A 324 -7.62 -17.32 6.80
N ASP A 325 -7.95 -18.33 7.60
CA ASP A 325 -7.79 -18.31 9.05
C ASP A 325 -6.30 -18.36 9.42
N ARG A 326 -5.90 -17.54 10.40
CA ARG A 326 -4.58 -17.64 11.04
C ARG A 326 -4.64 -18.58 12.24
#